data_AF-A0A9D6TK54-F1
#
_entry.id   AF-A0A9D6TK54-F1
#
_cell.length_a   1.000
_cell.length_b   1.000
_cell.length_c   1.000
_cell.angle_alpha   90.00
_cell.angle_beta   90.00
_cell.angle_gamma   90.00
#
_symmetry.space_group_name_H-M   'P 1'
#
loop_
_entity.id
_entity.type
_entity.pdbx_description
1 polymer ?
#
loop_
_entity_poly.entity_id
_entity_poly.type
_entity_poly.pdbx_seq_one_letter_code
_entity_poly.pdbx_strand_id
1 'polypeptide(L)'
;MTKLLLLSCLTLALAPGCMFSKKTAKPKESSAIASEVEESFRKRWTERRAAELVAQGTAADAARSQAEGEFRERYEFTQTAGKK
;
A
#
# COMPACT_ATOMS: atom_id res chain seq x y z
N MET A 1 5.46 35.50 5.31
CA MET A 1 5.80 35.24 3.89
C MET A 1 6.91 34.21 3.93
N THR A 2 6.71 32.94 3.59
CA THR A 2 6.49 32.42 2.24
C THR A 2 5.88 31.03 2.33
N LYS A 3 4.69 30.85 1.73
CA LYS A 3 4.08 29.54 1.49
C LYS A 3 4.83 28.90 0.32
N LEU A 4 5.76 27.99 0.57
CA LEU A 4 6.34 27.20 -0.52
C LEU A 4 5.33 26.12 -0.91
N LEU A 5 4.57 26.46 -1.96
CA LEU A 5 3.64 25.62 -2.67
C LEU A 5 4.33 24.33 -3.14
N LEU A 6 3.94 23.23 -2.52
CA LEU A 6 4.00 21.88 -3.06
C LEU A 6 3.17 21.81 -4.34
N LEU A 7 3.80 21.71 -5.50
CA LEU A 7 3.13 21.27 -6.74
C LEU A 7 4.15 20.69 -7.73
N SER A 8 4.75 19.55 -7.35
CA SER A 8 5.47 18.69 -8.29
C SER A 8 4.45 17.91 -9.13
N CYS A 9 3.96 18.53 -10.20
CA CYS A 9 3.13 17.87 -11.20
C CYS A 9 4.05 17.05 -12.12
N LEU A 10 4.38 15.83 -11.71
CA LEU A 10 5.09 14.85 -12.53
C LEU A 10 4.06 14.14 -13.42
N THR A 11 3.81 14.68 -14.61
CA THR A 11 3.01 14.02 -15.64
C THR A 11 3.80 12.84 -16.19
N LEU A 12 3.58 11.66 -15.63
CA LEU A 12 4.07 10.40 -16.18
C LEU A 12 3.21 10.05 -17.40
N ALA A 13 3.66 10.43 -18.59
CA ALA A 13 3.09 9.94 -19.85
C ALA A 13 3.39 8.45 -19.97
N LEU A 14 2.42 7.62 -19.55
CA LEU A 14 2.48 6.18 -19.71
C LEU A 14 1.61 5.78 -20.91
N ALA A 15 2.26 5.47 -22.04
CA ALA A 15 1.61 4.78 -23.15
C ALA A 15 2.51 3.67 -23.68
N PRO A 16 2.39 2.43 -23.17
CA PRO A 16 2.71 1.25 -23.95
C PRO A 16 1.48 0.86 -24.77
N GLY A 17 1.65 0.86 -26.09
CA GLY A 17 0.62 0.56 -27.06
C GLY A 17 -0.05 -0.80 -26.88
N CYS A 18 -1.33 -0.85 -27.23
CA CYS A 18 -2.09 -2.08 -27.43
C CYS A 18 -1.45 -2.89 -28.57
N MET A 19 -0.75 -3.98 -28.24
CA MET A 19 -0.51 -5.05 -29.20
C MET A 19 -0.58 -6.42 -28.52
N PHE A 20 -1.17 -7.37 -29.26
CA PHE A 20 -1.22 -8.83 -29.04
C PHE A 20 -2.30 -9.38 -28.11
N SER A 21 -3.52 -9.42 -28.65
CA SER A 21 -4.44 -10.53 -28.36
C SER A 21 -3.91 -11.82 -29.02
N LYS A 22 -3.14 -12.61 -28.29
CA LYS A 22 -2.95 -14.04 -28.58
C LYS A 22 -3.19 -14.83 -27.30
N LYS A 23 -4.24 -15.66 -27.38
CA LYS A 23 -4.73 -16.66 -26.42
C LYS A 23 -3.61 -17.19 -25.50
N THR A 24 -3.59 -16.73 -24.25
CA THR A 24 -2.81 -17.35 -23.18
C THR A 24 -3.79 -18.08 -22.26
N ALA A 25 -3.57 -19.38 -22.07
CA ALA A 25 -4.07 -20.05 -20.89
C ALA A 25 -3.58 -19.22 -19.70
N LYS A 26 -4.51 -18.57 -18.97
CA LYS A 26 -4.16 -17.73 -17.82
C LYS A 26 -3.19 -18.54 -16.94
N PRO A 27 -1.92 -18.15 -16.82
CA PRO A 27 -1.11 -18.65 -15.73
C PRO A 27 -1.91 -18.29 -14.47
N LYS A 28 -2.26 -19.30 -13.68
CA LYS A 28 -2.89 -19.06 -12.39
C LYS A 28 -1.88 -18.23 -11.62
N GLU A 29 -2.12 -16.93 -11.52
CA GLU A 29 -1.32 -15.99 -10.73
C GLU A 29 -1.02 -16.70 -9.41
N SER A 30 0.26 -17.01 -9.18
CA SER A 30 0.68 -17.81 -8.04
C SER A 30 0.26 -17.05 -6.78
N SER A 31 -0.69 -17.58 -6.01
CA SER A 31 -1.18 -16.89 -4.79
C SER A 31 -0.05 -16.64 -3.79
N ALA A 32 1.08 -17.34 -3.92
CA ALA A 32 2.29 -17.09 -3.15
C ALA A 32 2.91 -15.71 -3.45
N ILE A 33 2.85 -15.24 -4.70
CA ILE A 33 3.35 -13.91 -5.07
C ILE A 33 2.42 -12.84 -4.49
N ALA A 34 1.10 -13.07 -4.52
CA ALA A 34 0.14 -12.17 -3.90
C ALA A 34 0.35 -12.04 -2.38
N SER A 35 0.60 -13.16 -1.67
CA SER A 35 0.86 -13.13 -0.23
C SER A 35 2.17 -12.43 0.13
N GLU A 36 3.24 -12.61 -0.66
CA GLU A 36 4.52 -11.95 -0.40
C GLU A 36 4.41 -10.42 -0.59
N VAL A 37 3.67 -9.98 -1.61
CA VAL A 37 3.39 -8.56 -1.84
C VAL A 37 2.55 -7.98 -0.69
N GLU A 38 1.53 -8.70 -0.23
CA GLU A 38 0.70 -8.27 0.90
C GLU A 38 1.51 -8.16 2.21
N GLU A 39 2.39 -9.12 2.49
CA GLU A 39 3.25 -9.10 3.67
C GLU A 39 4.27 -7.95 3.62
N SER A 40 4.94 -7.77 2.48
CA SER A 40 5.91 -6.68 2.31
C SER A 40 5.23 -5.30 2.35
N PHE A 41 4.03 -5.18 1.79
CA PHE A 41 3.20 -4.00 1.90
C PHE A 41 2.84 -3.70 3.36
N ARG A 42 2.34 -4.71 4.09
CA ARG A 42 2.00 -4.58 5.51
C ARG A 42 3.19 -4.06 6.32
N LYS A 43 4.35 -4.71 6.20
CA LYS A 43 5.57 -4.31 6.93
C LYS A 43 5.95 -2.85 6.65
N ARG A 44 6.11 -2.50 5.37
CA ARG A 44 6.52 -1.15 4.95
C ARG A 44 5.52 -0.09 5.35
N TRP A 45 4.22 -0.40 5.26
CA TRP A 45 3.16 0.53 5.64
C TRP A 45 3.18 0.79 7.14
N THR A 46 3.25 -0.27 7.97
CA THR A 46 3.30 -0.17 9.42
C THR A 46 4.55 0.57 9.88
N GLU A 47 5.72 0.26 9.31
CA GLU A 47 6.98 0.96 9.62
C GLU A 47 6.90 2.46 9.31
N ARG A 48 6.40 2.82 8.12
CA ARG A 48 6.21 4.23 7.74
C ARG A 48 5.27 4.93 8.70
N ARG A 49 4.13 4.30 9.01
CA ARG A 49 3.12 4.90 9.88
C ARG A 49 3.62 5.06 11.31
N ALA A 50 4.34 4.08 11.83
CA ALA A 50 4.99 4.17 13.14
C ALA A 50 6.02 5.31 13.18
N ALA A 51 6.83 5.49 12.12
CA ALA A 51 7.77 6.60 12.04
C ALA A 51 7.07 7.98 12.04
N GLU A 52 5.94 8.12 11.32
CA GLU A 52 5.12 9.33 11.35
C GLU A 52 4.56 9.62 12.75
N LEU A 53 4.09 8.60 13.47
CA LEU A 53 3.57 8.74 14.83
C LEU A 53 4.67 9.09 15.84
N VAL A 54 5.87 8.52 15.68
CA VAL A 54 7.05 8.89 16.48
C VAL A 54 7.44 10.35 16.24
N ALA A 55 7.43 10.80 14.99
CA ALA A 55 7.68 12.20 14.66
C ALA A 55 6.65 13.16 15.28
N GLN A 56 5.44 12.67 15.60
CA GLN A 56 4.40 13.41 16.32
C GLN A 56 4.53 13.33 17.84
N GLY A 57 5.56 12.66 18.37
CA GLY A 57 5.83 12.53 19.80
C GLY A 57 5.25 11.26 20.44
N THR A 58 4.73 10.32 19.65
CA THR A 58 4.26 9.03 20.17
C THR A 58 5.45 8.15 20.53
N ALA A 59 5.41 7.47 21.68
CA ALA A 59 6.44 6.49 22.03
C ALA A 59 6.52 5.37 20.98
N ALA A 60 7.73 4.92 20.64
CA ALA A 60 7.95 4.00 19.51
C ALA A 60 7.13 2.69 19.60
N ASP A 61 6.95 2.15 20.80
CA ASP A 61 6.17 0.92 21.01
C ASP A 61 4.66 1.14 20.79
N ALA A 62 4.13 2.24 21.34
CA ALA A 62 2.76 2.67 21.14
C ALA A 62 2.48 3.03 19.67
N ALA A 63 3.43 3.66 18.99
CA ALA A 63 3.35 4.00 17.58
C ALA A 63 3.24 2.78 16.67
N ARG A 64 3.99 1.69 16.96
CA ARG A 64 3.85 0.43 16.23
C ARG A 64 2.50 -0.21 16.45
N SER A 65 2.08 -0.32 17.72
CA SER A 65 0.78 -0.90 18.07
C SER A 65 -0.38 -0.16 17.41
N GLN A 66 -0.33 1.18 17.41
CA GLN A 66 -1.32 2.01 16.74
C GLN A 66 -1.28 1.83 15.22
N ALA A 67 -0.09 1.81 14.60
CA ALA A 67 0.04 1.57 13.17
C ALA A 67 -0.55 0.21 12.76
N GLU A 68 -0.30 -0.87 13.51
CA GLU A 68 -0.89 -2.18 13.23
C GLU A 68 -2.42 -2.17 13.31
N GLY A 69 -2.98 -1.47 14.31
CA GLY A 69 -4.42 -1.26 14.43
C GLY A 69 -5.00 -0.52 13.22
N GLU A 70 -4.40 0.62 12.84
CA GLU A 70 -4.83 1.39 11.67
C GLU A 70 -4.73 0.58 10.36
N PHE A 71 -3.71 -0.29 10.23
CA PHE A 71 -3.57 -1.16 9.06
C PHE A 71 -4.74 -2.15 8.97
N ARG A 72 -5.07 -2.81 10.08
CA ARG A 72 -6.18 -3.76 10.16
C ARG A 72 -7.51 -3.10 9.80
N GLU A 73 -7.79 -1.92 10.37
CA GLU A 73 -9.01 -1.17 10.09
C GLU A 73 -9.14 -0.79 8.62
N ARG A 74 -8.04 -0.38 7.98
CA ARG A 74 -8.07 0.09 6.58
C ARG A 74 -8.05 -1.04 5.55
N TYR A 75 -7.36 -2.14 5.82
CA TYR A 75 -7.03 -3.14 4.78
C TYR A 75 -7.49 -4.57 5.11
N GLU A 76 -7.75 -4.94 6.37
CA GLU A 76 -8.26 -6.28 6.68
C GLU A 76 -9.79 -6.37 6.57
N PHE A 77 -10.51 -5.24 6.71
CA PHE A 77 -11.98 -5.22 6.59
C PHE A 77 -12.48 -5.54 5.17
N THR A 78 -11.72 -5.20 4.13
CA THR A 78 -12.08 -5.43 2.73
C THR A 78 -12.04 -6.92 2.32
N GLN A 79 -11.32 -7.77 3.04
CA GLN A 79 -11.27 -9.23 2.79
C GLN A 79 -12.53 -9.95 3.28
N THR A 80 -13.23 -9.43 4.28
CA THR A 80 -14.44 -10.07 4.85
C THR A 80 -15.74 -9.68 4.17
N ALA A 81 -15.76 -8.57 3.42
CA ALA A 81 -16.95 -8.06 2.73
C ALA A 81 -17.32 -8.84 1.44
N GLY A 82 -16.52 -9.82 1.02
CA GLY A 82 -16.72 -10.60 -0.21
C GLY A 82 -17.54 -11.90 -0.07
N LYS A 83 -18.06 -12.23 1.12
CA LYS A 83 -18.97 -13.38 1.30
C LYS A 83 -20.43 -12.93 1.26
N LYS A 84 -21.04 -12.96 0.09
CA LYS A 84 -22.49 -13.15 -0.07
C LYS A 84 -22.73 -14.29 -1.04
#